data_AF-A0A6A4NG24-F1
#
_entry.id   AF-A0A6A4NG24-F1
#
_cell.length_a   1.000
_cell.length_b   1.000
_cell.length_c   1.000
_cell.angle_alpha   90.00
_cell.angle_beta   90.00
_cell.angle_gamma   90.00
#
_symmetry.space_group_name_H-M   'P 1'
#
loop_
_entity.id
_entity.type
_entity.pdbx_description
1 polymer ?
#
loop_
_entity_poly.entity_id
_entity_poly.type
_entity_poly.pdbx_seq_one_letter_code
_entity_poly.pdbx_strand_id
1 'polypeptide(L)'
;MMKQAILLLFLAFGLTLSVSDSKFGSLLPQAADQSFSVGYIQMKSAENCSYRVVISTSCSSPKFTTDEISIVFGDAYGNQVYGPKLSDPISKTFEQCSSDTFEIDGACASNICYVYLYRSGANENDGWKPETLKIFSINTNPITFDFNISIPNATWFGYNLCHFPKVPPPPPFEPFIPTTPPPFHPFPPTIPPPHPSSSYKLFTPICIIYVVLGFVFGFGFYV
;
A
#
# COMPACT_ATOMS: atom_id res chain seq x y z
N MET A 1 58.27 23.55 12.11
CA MET A 1 57.48 22.30 12.22
C MET A 1 56.04 22.50 12.74
N MET A 2 55.65 23.68 13.25
CA MET A 2 54.27 23.91 13.74
C MET A 2 53.20 24.15 12.64
N LYS A 3 53.58 24.65 11.44
CA LYS A 3 52.60 24.92 10.36
C LYS A 3 52.01 23.67 9.69
N GLN A 4 52.77 22.57 9.66
CA GLN A 4 52.36 21.29 9.09
C GLN A 4 51.36 20.55 10.02
N ALA A 5 51.51 20.71 11.34
CA ALA A 5 50.60 20.13 12.33
C ALA A 5 49.21 20.79 12.31
N ILE A 6 49.16 22.09 12.02
CA ILE A 6 47.90 22.85 11.94
C ILE A 6 47.08 22.42 10.71
N LEU A 7 47.73 22.15 9.57
CA LEU A 7 47.07 21.69 8.35
C LEU A 7 46.44 20.28 8.51
N LEU A 8 47.08 19.41 9.29
CA LEU A 8 46.57 18.07 9.61
C LEU A 8 45.38 18.11 10.57
N LEU A 9 45.29 19.11 11.46
CA LEU A 9 44.12 19.29 12.33
C LEU A 9 42.85 19.69 11.56
N PHE A 10 42.99 20.47 10.48
CA PHE A 10 41.85 20.87 9.64
C PHE A 10 41.34 19.73 8.74
N LEU A 11 42.20 18.79 8.35
CA LEU A 11 41.81 17.60 7.59
C LEU A 11 41.06 16.56 8.44
N ALA A 12 41.27 16.54 9.76
CA ALA A 12 40.55 15.66 10.69
C ALA A 12 39.14 16.15 11.06
N PHE A 13 38.85 17.45 10.91
CA PHE A 13 37.55 18.03 11.24
C PHE A 13 36.52 17.97 10.08
N GLY A 14 36.92 17.48 8.90
CA GLY A 14 36.09 17.40 7.70
C GLY A 14 35.22 16.14 7.60
N LEU A 15 35.21 15.28 8.61
CA LEU A 15 34.45 14.02 8.60
C LEU A 15 33.31 14.07 9.61
N THR A 16 32.11 13.82 9.07
CA THR A 16 30.81 13.52 9.71
C THR A 16 29.98 14.69 10.25
N LEU A 17 29.41 15.48 9.32
CA LEU A 17 28.03 15.91 9.48
C LEU A 17 27.14 14.92 8.72
N SER A 18 26.86 13.77 9.33
CA SER A 18 25.72 12.97 8.91
C SER A 18 24.46 13.73 9.34
N VAL A 19 23.84 14.43 8.40
CA VAL A 19 22.49 14.96 8.60
C VAL A 19 21.58 13.76 8.72
N SER A 20 21.21 13.43 9.96
CA SER A 20 20.12 12.50 10.21
C SER A 20 18.83 13.23 9.86
N ASP A 21 18.29 12.97 8.67
CA ASP A 21 16.94 13.40 8.29
C ASP A 21 15.94 12.74 9.25
N SER A 22 15.53 13.48 10.28
CA SER A 22 14.32 13.12 11.00
C SER A 22 13.18 13.29 10.00
N LYS A 23 12.60 12.19 9.52
CA LYS A 23 11.34 12.17 8.75
C LYS A 23 10.21 12.73 9.61
N PHE A 24 10.14 14.04 9.71
CA PHE A 24 8.95 14.75 10.09
C PHE A 24 8.13 14.88 8.81
N GLY A 25 6.85 14.46 8.84
CA GLY A 25 5.98 14.50 7.66
C GLY A 25 6.08 15.87 6.98
N SER A 26 6.48 15.87 5.71
CA SER A 26 6.67 17.11 4.99
C SER A 26 5.35 17.86 4.86
N LEU A 27 5.39 19.14 5.21
CA LEU A 27 4.27 20.06 4.99
C LEU A 27 4.06 20.38 3.50
N LEU A 28 4.97 19.93 2.63
CA LEU A 28 4.89 20.04 1.19
C LEU A 28 4.72 18.67 0.54
N PRO A 29 4.06 18.59 -0.63
CA PRO A 29 3.93 17.33 -1.34
C PRO A 29 5.30 16.92 -1.90
N GLN A 30 5.56 15.62 -1.90
CA GLN A 30 6.85 15.03 -2.24
C GLN A 30 6.65 13.71 -2.98
N ALA A 31 7.72 13.25 -3.65
CA ALA A 31 7.74 11.90 -4.18
C ALA A 31 7.62 10.90 -3.02
N ALA A 32 6.82 9.87 -3.22
CA ALA A 32 6.68 8.79 -2.26
C ALA A 32 8.03 8.09 -2.04
N ASP A 33 8.21 7.54 -0.83
CA ASP A 33 9.38 6.73 -0.51
C ASP A 33 9.56 5.56 -1.50
N GLN A 34 10.81 5.15 -1.74
CA GLN A 34 11.11 4.03 -2.66
C GLN A 34 10.46 2.70 -2.24
N SER A 35 10.11 2.55 -0.96
CA SER A 35 9.38 1.39 -0.43
C SER A 35 7.87 1.48 -0.59
N PHE A 36 7.35 2.62 -1.07
CA PHE A 36 5.93 2.81 -1.28
C PHE A 36 5.43 1.86 -2.37
N SER A 37 4.37 1.12 -2.07
CA SER A 37 3.69 0.25 -3.01
C SER A 37 2.19 0.32 -2.80
N VAL A 38 1.45 0.16 -3.90
CA VAL A 38 -0.01 0.07 -3.86
C VAL A 38 -0.39 -1.37 -3.51
N GLY A 39 -0.96 -1.57 -2.33
CA GLY A 39 -1.41 -2.86 -1.82
C GLY A 39 -2.73 -3.27 -2.48
N TYR A 40 -2.66 -4.01 -3.58
CA TYR A 40 -3.84 -4.53 -4.30
C TYR A 40 -4.67 -5.56 -3.49
N ILE A 41 -4.17 -6.03 -2.34
CA ILE A 41 -4.66 -7.22 -1.63
C ILE A 41 -5.79 -6.92 -0.61
N GLN A 42 -6.07 -5.66 -0.27
CA GLN A 42 -7.19 -5.34 0.64
C GLN A 42 -8.57 -5.31 -0.06
N MET A 43 -8.73 -5.98 -1.21
CA MET A 43 -9.91 -5.84 -2.07
C MET A 43 -11.15 -6.69 -1.66
N LYS A 44 -11.14 -7.45 -0.55
CA LYS A 44 -12.33 -8.20 -0.09
C LYS A 44 -12.34 -8.43 1.43
N SER A 45 -12.50 -7.40 2.24
CA SER A 45 -13.19 -7.58 3.52
C SER A 45 -14.68 -7.24 3.33
N ALA A 46 -15.55 -7.75 4.20
CA ALA A 46 -17.00 -7.58 4.08
C ALA A 46 -17.50 -6.14 4.36
N GLU A 47 -16.60 -5.17 4.51
CA GLU A 47 -16.87 -3.77 4.89
C GLU A 47 -16.03 -2.83 4.01
N ASN A 48 -16.47 -2.61 2.76
CA ASN A 48 -15.92 -1.54 1.94
C ASN A 48 -16.57 -0.21 2.34
N CYS A 49 -15.75 0.84 2.45
CA CYS A 49 -16.20 2.21 2.59
C CYS A 49 -16.18 2.92 1.23
N SER A 50 -17.14 3.81 1.02
CA SER A 50 -17.18 4.66 -0.17
C SER A 50 -16.70 6.07 0.19
N TYR A 51 -15.82 6.61 -0.65
CA TYR A 51 -15.20 7.91 -0.47
C TYR A 51 -15.52 8.80 -1.64
N ARG A 52 -15.94 10.04 -1.36
CA ARG A 52 -16.07 11.08 -2.37
C ARG A 52 -14.80 11.91 -2.40
N VAL A 53 -14.09 11.88 -3.52
CA VAL A 53 -12.86 12.65 -3.75
C VAL A 53 -13.18 13.81 -4.68
N VAL A 54 -12.83 15.03 -4.28
CA VAL A 54 -12.96 16.23 -5.12
C VAL A 54 -11.56 16.76 -5.40
N ILE A 55 -11.23 16.90 -6.68
CA ILE A 55 -9.95 17.44 -7.12
C ILE A 55 -10.21 18.74 -7.88
N SER A 56 -9.65 19.84 -7.40
CA SER A 56 -9.69 21.12 -8.10
C SER A 56 -8.41 21.29 -8.91
N THR A 57 -8.54 21.54 -10.20
CA THR A 57 -7.41 21.78 -11.11
C THR A 57 -7.08 23.26 -11.14
N SER A 58 -5.79 23.59 -10.99
CA SER A 58 -5.34 24.99 -10.94
C SER A 58 -5.60 25.70 -12.27
N CYS A 59 -5.89 27.00 -12.20
CA CYS A 59 -5.88 27.88 -13.37
C CYS A 59 -4.52 28.04 -14.05
N SER A 60 -3.44 27.55 -13.42
CA SER A 60 -2.11 27.47 -14.03
C SER A 60 -1.78 26.10 -14.63
N SER A 61 -2.73 25.15 -14.60
CA SER A 61 -2.62 23.86 -15.28
C SER A 61 -2.79 24.02 -16.80
N PRO A 62 -2.34 23.07 -17.65
CA PRO A 62 -2.74 23.01 -19.06
C PRO A 62 -4.26 22.98 -19.21
N LYS A 63 -4.77 23.50 -20.35
CA LYS A 63 -6.22 23.57 -20.65
C LYS A 63 -6.93 22.22 -20.51
N PHE A 64 -6.28 21.17 -21.00
CA PHE A 64 -6.72 19.78 -20.93
C PHE A 64 -5.50 18.89 -20.67
N THR A 65 -5.72 17.75 -20.05
CA THR A 65 -4.72 16.68 -19.93
C THR A 65 -5.25 15.41 -20.58
N THR A 66 -4.36 14.68 -21.24
CA THR A 66 -4.62 13.32 -21.73
C THR A 66 -3.95 12.27 -20.88
N ASP A 67 -3.26 12.70 -19.81
CA ASP A 67 -2.50 11.83 -18.94
C ASP A 67 -3.45 11.00 -18.07
N GLU A 68 -3.08 9.75 -17.82
CA GLU A 68 -3.79 8.93 -16.84
C GLU A 68 -3.42 9.38 -15.43
N ILE A 69 -4.43 9.75 -14.65
CA ILE A 69 -4.28 10.13 -13.25
C ILE A 69 -4.82 9.02 -12.36
N SER A 70 -4.03 8.57 -11.40
CA SER A 70 -4.48 7.65 -10.35
C SER A 70 -4.26 8.26 -8.97
N ILE A 71 -5.03 7.81 -7.99
CA ILE A 71 -4.95 8.25 -6.60
C ILE A 71 -4.79 7.06 -5.67
N VAL A 72 -4.02 7.24 -4.61
CA VAL A 72 -3.99 6.33 -3.47
C VAL A 72 -3.96 7.13 -2.18
N PHE A 73 -4.75 6.75 -1.20
CA PHE A 73 -4.80 7.40 0.11
C PHE A 73 -5.09 6.40 1.20
N GLY A 74 -4.87 6.79 2.45
CA GLY A 74 -5.09 5.88 3.56
C GLY A 74 -4.70 6.45 4.92
N ASP A 75 -4.62 5.56 5.90
CA ASP A 75 -4.36 5.90 7.30
C ASP A 75 -3.06 5.26 7.84
N ALA A 76 -2.75 5.59 9.10
CA ALA A 76 -1.56 5.08 9.79
C ALA A 76 -1.66 3.59 10.18
N TYR A 77 -2.84 2.97 10.00
CA TYR A 77 -3.08 1.56 10.33
C TYR A 77 -2.85 0.64 9.13
N GLY A 78 -2.49 1.20 7.97
CA GLY A 78 -2.23 0.44 6.75
C GLY A 78 -3.50 0.17 5.94
N ASN A 79 -4.62 0.84 6.24
CA ASN A 79 -5.76 0.83 5.33
C ASN A 79 -5.43 1.70 4.12
N GLN A 80 -5.66 1.17 2.92
CA GLN A 80 -5.38 1.87 1.68
C GLN A 80 -6.57 1.80 0.73
N VAL A 81 -6.85 2.94 0.09
CA VAL A 81 -7.87 3.10 -0.93
C VAL A 81 -7.17 3.52 -2.21
N TYR A 82 -7.45 2.83 -3.31
CA TYR A 82 -6.81 3.04 -4.61
C TYR A 82 -7.86 3.30 -5.69
N GLY A 83 -7.75 4.46 -6.34
CA GLY A 83 -8.54 4.84 -7.50
C GLY A 83 -7.67 4.84 -8.77
N PRO A 84 -7.71 3.76 -9.58
CA PRO A 84 -7.00 3.74 -10.85
C PRO A 84 -7.70 4.62 -11.89
N LYS A 85 -6.92 5.28 -12.75
CA LYS A 85 -7.40 5.95 -13.98
C LYS A 85 -8.66 6.78 -13.76
N LEU A 86 -8.57 7.72 -12.83
CA LEU A 86 -9.65 8.65 -12.51
C LEU A 86 -10.14 9.33 -13.78
N SER A 87 -11.38 9.01 -14.14
CA SER A 87 -12.07 9.55 -15.28
C SER A 87 -13.55 9.67 -14.92
N ASP A 88 -14.18 10.73 -15.39
CA ASP A 88 -15.61 10.92 -15.29
C ASP A 88 -16.21 10.37 -16.59
N PRO A 89 -17.16 9.42 -16.52
CA PRO A 89 -17.82 8.87 -17.70
C PRO A 89 -18.57 9.93 -18.54
N ILE A 90 -18.85 11.11 -17.98
CA ILE A 90 -19.68 12.15 -18.62
C ILE A 90 -18.85 13.34 -19.13
N SER A 91 -17.63 13.58 -18.61
CA SER A 91 -16.88 14.82 -18.89
C SER A 91 -15.40 14.63 -19.21
N LYS A 92 -14.79 15.69 -19.75
CA LYS A 92 -13.33 15.83 -19.82
C LYS A 92 -12.84 16.13 -18.40
N THR A 93 -12.28 15.14 -17.74
CA THR A 93 -11.70 15.35 -16.40
C THR A 93 -10.47 16.24 -16.46
N PHE A 94 -10.21 16.92 -15.35
CA PHE A 94 -8.98 17.66 -15.10
C PHE A 94 -8.77 18.87 -16.02
N GLU A 95 -9.86 19.51 -16.43
CA GLU A 95 -9.82 20.79 -17.15
C GLU A 95 -9.22 21.91 -16.30
N GLN A 96 -8.55 22.87 -16.95
CA GLN A 96 -8.02 24.05 -16.27
C GLN A 96 -9.14 24.83 -15.55
N CYS A 97 -8.88 25.26 -14.31
CA CYS A 97 -9.85 25.99 -13.47
C CYS A 97 -11.15 25.23 -13.18
N SER A 98 -11.18 23.90 -13.28
CA SER A 98 -12.37 23.09 -12.97
C SER A 98 -12.22 22.28 -11.68
N SER A 99 -13.30 21.60 -11.28
CA SER A 99 -13.26 20.61 -10.21
C SER A 99 -14.01 19.36 -10.62
N ASP A 100 -13.36 18.21 -10.43
CA ASP A 100 -13.90 16.90 -10.74
C ASP A 100 -14.20 16.13 -9.45
N THR A 101 -15.22 15.28 -9.49
CA THR A 101 -15.65 14.46 -8.35
C THR A 101 -15.60 12.99 -8.72
N PHE A 102 -15.01 12.18 -7.86
CA PHE A 102 -14.89 10.74 -8.01
C PHE A 102 -15.46 10.04 -6.78
N GLU A 103 -16.18 8.95 -6.99
CA GLU A 103 -16.54 8.00 -5.95
C GLU A 103 -15.58 6.81 -6.02
N ILE A 104 -14.91 6.51 -4.90
CA ILE A 104 -13.89 5.47 -4.84
C ILE A 104 -14.19 4.58 -3.64
N ASP A 105 -14.36 3.30 -3.90
CA ASP A 105 -14.56 2.31 -2.85
C ASP A 105 -13.23 1.68 -2.43
N GLY A 106 -13.09 1.37 -1.15
CA GLY A 106 -11.91 0.68 -0.64
C GLY A 106 -12.02 0.32 0.84
N ALA A 107 -10.88 -0.05 1.43
CA ALA A 107 -10.82 -0.33 2.86
C ALA A 107 -11.26 0.89 3.68
N CYS A 108 -11.99 0.65 4.77
CA CYS A 108 -12.41 1.69 5.69
C CYS A 108 -11.21 2.27 6.45
N ALA A 109 -10.60 3.32 5.88
CA ALA A 109 -9.56 4.11 6.52
C ALA A 109 -10.15 5.11 7.52
N SER A 110 -9.58 5.15 8.72
CA SER A 110 -9.94 6.07 9.81
C SER A 110 -8.81 7.09 9.99
N ASN A 111 -9.14 8.39 10.01
CA ASN A 111 -8.15 9.47 10.06
C ASN A 111 -7.12 9.38 8.92
N ILE A 112 -7.61 9.54 7.68
CA ILE A 112 -6.75 9.60 6.49
C ILE A 112 -5.62 10.60 6.74
N CYS A 113 -4.39 10.18 6.53
CA CYS A 113 -3.19 10.98 6.83
C CYS A 113 -2.17 11.00 5.70
N TYR A 114 -2.41 10.26 4.61
CA TYR A 114 -1.59 10.35 3.41
C TYR A 114 -2.45 10.29 2.14
N VAL A 115 -1.96 10.92 1.09
CA VAL A 115 -2.50 10.84 -0.27
C VAL A 115 -1.36 10.99 -1.26
N TYR A 116 -1.37 10.17 -2.31
CA TYR A 116 -0.48 10.30 -3.45
C TYR A 116 -1.29 10.29 -4.74
N LEU A 117 -0.88 11.14 -5.67
CA LEU A 117 -1.33 11.14 -7.05
C LEU A 117 -0.24 10.54 -7.93
N TYR A 118 -0.65 9.84 -8.98
CA TYR A 118 0.25 9.30 -10.00
C TYR A 118 -0.23 9.79 -11.36
N ARG A 119 0.69 10.41 -12.10
CA ARG A 119 0.46 10.86 -13.49
C ARG A 119 1.22 9.94 -14.42
N SER A 120 0.56 9.47 -15.49
CA SER A 120 1.21 8.77 -16.60
C SER A 120 0.81 9.39 -17.92
N GLY A 121 1.76 10.03 -18.59
CA GLY A 121 1.56 10.73 -19.84
C GLY A 121 2.77 10.66 -20.76
N ALA A 122 2.55 10.99 -22.04
CA ALA A 122 3.62 11.07 -23.03
C ALA A 122 4.51 12.31 -22.85
N ASN A 123 3.98 13.38 -22.24
CA ASN A 123 4.69 14.64 -22.04
C ASN A 123 5.29 14.69 -20.64
N GLU A 124 6.61 14.85 -20.54
CA GLU A 124 7.31 14.93 -19.26
C GLU A 124 7.20 16.33 -18.62
N ASN A 125 7.19 17.39 -19.44
CA ASN A 125 7.36 18.78 -18.99
C ASN A 125 6.06 19.55 -18.73
N ASP A 126 4.97 19.27 -19.45
CA ASP A 126 3.69 20.00 -19.36
C ASP A 126 2.68 19.24 -18.49
N GLY A 127 2.96 19.21 -17.21
CA GLY A 127 2.17 18.44 -16.24
C GLY A 127 0.85 19.04 -15.84
N TRP A 128 -0.17 18.18 -15.71
CA TRP A 128 -1.38 18.52 -14.97
C TRP A 128 -1.04 18.99 -13.54
N LYS A 129 -1.71 20.06 -13.11
CA LYS A 129 -1.46 20.73 -11.84
C LYS A 129 -2.74 20.82 -11.01
N PRO A 130 -2.91 19.97 -9.98
CA PRO A 130 -3.97 20.14 -9.00
C PRO A 130 -3.68 21.34 -8.09
N GLU A 131 -4.74 22.04 -7.71
CA GLU A 131 -4.74 23.09 -6.70
C GLU A 131 -5.05 22.48 -5.33
N THR A 132 -6.22 21.83 -5.18
CA THR A 132 -6.60 21.14 -3.95
C THR A 132 -7.17 19.76 -4.20
N LEU A 133 -7.01 18.87 -3.22
CA LEU A 133 -7.61 17.54 -3.17
C LEU A 133 -8.35 17.38 -1.84
N LYS A 134 -9.64 17.05 -1.90
CA LYS A 134 -10.49 16.86 -0.73
C LYS A 134 -11.06 15.45 -0.70
N ILE A 135 -10.97 14.79 0.44
CA ILE A 135 -11.51 13.44 0.63
C ILE A 135 -12.61 13.52 1.69
N PHE A 136 -13.81 13.11 1.29
CA PHE A 136 -14.98 13.06 2.15
C PHE A 136 -15.25 11.60 2.52
N SER A 137 -15.30 11.32 3.82
CA SER A 137 -15.80 10.06 4.38
C SER A 137 -17.11 10.31 5.12
N ILE A 138 -17.98 9.31 5.17
CA ILE A 138 -19.29 9.39 5.84
C ILE A 138 -19.13 9.92 7.27
N ASN A 139 -19.95 10.93 7.61
CA ASN A 139 -20.05 11.53 8.95
C ASN A 139 -18.77 12.20 9.49
N THR A 140 -17.81 12.55 8.62
CA THR A 140 -16.58 13.25 9.02
C THR A 140 -16.37 14.51 8.19
N ASN A 141 -15.64 15.48 8.76
CA ASN A 141 -15.20 16.65 8.00
C ASN A 141 -14.21 16.20 6.90
N PRO A 142 -14.27 16.79 5.70
CA PRO A 142 -13.34 16.43 4.65
C PRO A 142 -11.91 16.80 5.03
N ILE A 143 -10.98 15.89 4.75
CA ILE A 143 -9.56 16.23 4.78
C ILE A 143 -9.18 16.91 3.47
N THR A 144 -8.36 17.97 3.55
CA THR A 144 -7.91 18.75 2.40
C THR A 144 -6.40 18.70 2.29
N PHE A 145 -5.88 18.56 1.07
CA PHE A 145 -4.47 18.57 0.73
C PHE A 145 -4.22 19.61 -0.39
N ASP A 146 -3.27 20.51 -0.17
CA ASP A 146 -3.02 21.66 -1.05
C ASP A 146 -1.79 21.42 -1.94
N PHE A 147 -1.98 20.94 -3.17
CA PHE A 147 -0.85 20.60 -4.04
C PHE A 147 -0.17 21.83 -4.65
N ASN A 148 -0.93 22.64 -5.41
CA ASN A 148 -0.46 23.82 -6.13
C ASN A 148 0.89 23.65 -6.87
N ILE A 149 1.19 22.43 -7.32
CA ILE A 149 2.40 22.03 -8.03
C ILE A 149 2.06 20.99 -9.10
N SER A 150 2.76 21.02 -10.23
CA SER A 150 2.58 20.02 -11.29
C SER A 150 3.02 18.65 -10.80
N ILE A 151 2.16 17.64 -10.97
CA ILE A 151 2.46 16.26 -10.55
C ILE A 151 3.51 15.68 -11.49
N PRO A 152 4.66 15.15 -11.03
CA PRO A 152 5.67 14.56 -11.92
C PRO A 152 5.14 13.31 -12.66
N ASN A 153 5.71 13.03 -13.82
CA ASN A 153 5.35 11.83 -14.58
C ASN A 153 5.92 10.57 -13.92
N ALA A 154 5.19 9.47 -14.00
CA ALA A 154 5.62 8.12 -13.61
C ALA A 154 6.15 8.00 -12.17
N THR A 155 5.61 8.80 -11.24
CA THR A 155 5.98 8.76 -9.82
C THR A 155 4.77 9.07 -8.95
N TRP A 156 4.65 8.35 -7.83
CA TRP A 156 3.70 8.67 -6.78
C TRP A 156 4.13 9.94 -6.06
N PHE A 157 3.27 10.95 -6.02
CA PHE A 157 3.61 12.27 -5.50
C PHE A 157 2.47 12.86 -4.66
N GLY A 158 2.79 13.38 -3.48
CA GLY A 158 1.78 13.87 -2.54
C GLY A 158 2.26 13.91 -1.10
N TYR A 159 1.34 13.70 -0.16
CA TYR A 159 1.53 13.90 1.26
C TYR A 159 1.58 12.59 2.03
N ASN A 160 2.45 12.51 3.02
CA ASN A 160 2.41 11.50 4.07
C ASN A 160 2.64 12.15 5.43
N LEU A 161 1.54 12.39 6.13
CA LEU A 161 1.48 13.03 7.44
C LEU A 161 1.12 12.02 8.54
N CYS A 162 1.22 10.72 8.23
CA CYS A 162 0.91 9.67 9.18
C CYS A 162 1.95 9.63 10.29
N HIS A 163 1.49 9.83 11.53
CA HIS A 163 2.28 9.56 12.70
C HIS A 163 2.09 8.10 13.10
N PHE A 164 3.08 7.27 12.81
CA PHE A 164 3.08 5.93 13.38
C PHE A 164 3.32 6.05 14.89
N PRO A 165 2.51 5.42 15.75
CA PRO A 165 2.90 5.26 17.13
C PRO A 165 4.26 4.55 17.13
N LYS A 166 5.28 5.16 17.76
CA LYS A 166 6.55 4.48 18.01
C LYS A 166 6.21 3.23 18.80
N VAL A 167 6.31 2.05 18.18
CA VAL A 167 6.21 0.80 18.92
C VAL A 167 7.35 0.83 19.94
N PRO A 168 7.07 0.78 21.25
CA PRO A 168 8.12 0.68 22.24
C PRO A 168 9.00 -0.51 21.87
N PRO A 169 10.34 -0.40 21.94
CA PRO A 169 11.18 -1.56 21.72
C PRO A 169 10.67 -2.71 22.58
N PRO A 170 10.57 -3.94 22.04
CA PRO A 170 10.15 -5.07 22.83
C PRO A 170 11.00 -5.12 24.10
N PRO A 171 10.40 -5.34 25.29
CA PRO A 171 11.18 -5.43 26.51
C PRO A 171 12.31 -6.46 26.32
N PRO A 172 13.50 -6.23 26.89
CA PRO A 172 14.58 -7.19 26.83
C PRO A 172 14.04 -8.57 27.21
N PHE A 173 14.30 -9.57 26.36
CA PHE A 173 13.88 -10.94 26.65
C PHE A 173 14.64 -11.38 27.90
N GLU A 174 14.02 -11.27 29.08
CA GLU A 174 14.55 -11.85 30.29
C GLU A 174 14.55 -13.36 30.08
N PRO A 175 15.72 -14.03 30.11
CA PRO A 175 15.75 -15.47 30.08
C PRO A 175 14.92 -15.95 31.25
N PHE A 176 13.82 -16.68 30.98
CA PHE A 176 13.09 -17.38 32.02
C PHE A 176 14.08 -18.33 32.70
N ILE A 177 14.62 -17.93 33.86
CA ILE A 177 15.34 -18.82 34.75
C ILE A 177 14.25 -19.64 35.42
N PRO A 178 14.13 -20.95 35.15
CA PRO A 178 13.16 -21.78 35.85
C PRO A 178 13.63 -21.90 37.29
N THR A 179 13.05 -21.11 38.19
CA THR A 179 13.39 -21.13 39.63
C THR A 179 12.70 -22.27 40.38
N THR A 180 11.87 -23.06 39.71
CA THR A 180 11.16 -24.17 40.33
C THR A 180 11.20 -25.39 39.41
N PRO A 181 11.77 -26.52 39.86
CA PRO A 181 11.56 -27.80 39.20
C PRO A 181 10.05 -28.05 39.11
N PRO A 182 9.51 -28.46 37.95
CA PRO A 182 8.12 -28.85 37.87
C PRO A 182 7.85 -30.00 38.86
N PRO A 183 6.67 -30.04 39.50
CA PRO A 183 6.29 -31.17 40.34
C PRO A 183 6.37 -32.46 39.53
N PHE A 184 7.01 -33.50 40.08
CA PHE A 184 6.96 -34.84 39.52
C PHE A 184 5.51 -35.33 39.56
N HIS A 185 4.81 -35.22 38.44
CA HIS A 185 3.53 -35.90 38.24
C HIS A 185 3.83 -37.33 37.78
N PRO A 186 3.35 -38.36 38.50
CA PRO A 186 3.44 -39.74 38.03
C PRO A 186 2.73 -39.87 36.68
N PHE A 187 3.40 -40.44 35.69
CA PHE A 187 2.78 -40.75 34.40
C PHE A 187 1.61 -41.72 34.62
N PRO A 188 0.42 -41.44 34.06
CA PRO A 188 -0.67 -42.41 34.06
C PRO A 188 -0.26 -43.66 33.26
N PRO A 189 -0.71 -44.87 33.67
CA PRO A 189 -0.37 -46.10 32.99
C PRO A 189 -0.80 -46.05 31.52
N THR A 190 0.14 -46.40 30.64
CA THR A 190 -0.06 -46.41 29.18
C THR A 190 -1.09 -47.48 28.81
N ILE A 191 -2.26 -47.05 28.33
CA ILE A 191 -3.24 -47.94 27.71
C ILE A 191 -2.68 -48.33 26.32
N PRO A 192 -2.53 -49.64 26.01
CA PRO A 192 -2.08 -50.06 24.70
C PRO A 192 -3.12 -49.68 23.61
N PRO A 193 -2.67 -49.25 22.43
CA PRO A 193 -3.58 -48.84 21.36
C PRO A 193 -4.40 -50.03 20.86
N PRO A 194 -5.68 -49.80 20.48
CA PRO A 194 -6.51 -50.85 19.90
C PRO A 194 -5.97 -51.30 18.53
N HIS A 195 -6.05 -52.60 18.31
CA HIS A 195 -5.62 -53.28 17.09
C HIS A 195 -6.39 -52.76 15.86
N PRO A 196 -5.74 -52.45 14.73
CA PRO A 196 -6.45 -51.98 13.55
C PRO A 196 -7.24 -53.14 12.92
N SER A 197 -8.58 -53.00 12.89
CA SER A 197 -9.45 -53.85 12.07
C SER A 197 -9.42 -53.34 10.63
N SER A 198 -8.96 -54.22 9.75
CA SER A 198 -8.87 -54.01 8.31
C SER A 198 -10.27 -53.92 7.68
N SER A 199 -10.64 -52.75 7.18
CA SER A 199 -11.73 -52.59 6.22
C SER A 199 -11.34 -51.53 5.19
N TYR A 200 -10.65 -51.97 4.14
CA TYR A 200 -10.37 -51.19 2.96
C TYR A 200 -11.68 -51.01 2.15
N LYS A 201 -12.29 -49.83 2.24
CA LYS A 201 -13.27 -49.40 1.23
C LYS A 201 -12.50 -48.87 0.03
N LEU A 202 -12.60 -49.61 -1.08
CA LEU A 202 -12.04 -49.28 -2.38
C LEU A 202 -12.70 -47.99 -2.90
N PHE A 203 -12.00 -46.86 -2.78
CA PHE A 203 -12.45 -45.59 -3.35
C PHE A 203 -11.91 -45.49 -4.78
N THR A 204 -12.70 -45.95 -5.75
CA THR A 204 -12.40 -45.76 -7.18
C THR A 204 -12.59 -44.29 -7.56
N PRO A 205 -11.55 -43.58 -8.04
CA PRO A 205 -11.68 -42.19 -8.46
C PRO A 205 -12.37 -42.12 -9.82
N ILE A 206 -13.54 -41.47 -9.83
CA ILE A 206 -14.41 -41.24 -11.00
C ILE A 206 -13.70 -40.43 -12.11
N CYS A 207 -12.55 -39.81 -11.85
CA CYS A 207 -11.79 -39.04 -12.84
C CYS A 207 -11.19 -39.87 -13.98
N ILE A 208 -11.00 -41.19 -13.83
CA ILE A 208 -10.38 -42.02 -14.88
C ILE A 208 -11.37 -42.37 -16.00
N ILE A 209 -12.69 -42.35 -15.74
CA ILE A 209 -13.70 -42.72 -16.75
C ILE A 209 -13.83 -41.65 -17.85
N TYR A 210 -13.75 -40.37 -17.51
CA TYR A 210 -13.95 -39.29 -18.49
C TYR A 210 -12.78 -39.11 -19.47
N VAL A 211 -11.55 -39.45 -19.05
CA VAL A 211 -10.36 -39.36 -19.91
C VAL A 211 -10.35 -40.47 -20.97
N VAL A 212 -10.90 -41.66 -20.65
CA VAL A 212 -10.98 -42.78 -21.59
C VAL A 212 -12.14 -42.58 -22.58
N LEU A 213 -13.28 -42.00 -22.16
CA LEU A 213 -14.41 -41.72 -23.06
C LEU A 213 -14.10 -40.61 -24.08
N GLY A 214 -13.31 -39.59 -23.72
CA GLY A 214 -12.91 -38.55 -24.67
C GLY A 214 -11.98 -39.05 -25.78
N PHE A 215 -11.21 -40.12 -25.53
CA PHE A 215 -10.27 -40.67 -26.49
C PHE A 215 -10.93 -41.65 -27.48
N VAL A 216 -12.06 -42.26 -27.13
CA VAL A 216 -12.78 -43.22 -27.99
C VAL A 216 -13.72 -42.52 -28.99
N PHE A 217 -14.22 -41.33 -28.68
CA PHE A 217 -15.15 -40.59 -29.56
C PHE A 217 -14.50 -39.50 -30.43
N GLY A 218 -13.18 -39.32 -30.37
CA GLY A 218 -12.45 -38.26 -31.10
C GLY A 218 -11.89 -38.63 -32.47
N PHE A 219 -11.99 -39.90 -32.91
CA PHE A 219 -11.38 -40.37 -34.16
C PHE A 219 -12.35 -41.15 -35.05
N GLY A 220 -13.52 -40.57 -35.31
CA GLY A 220 -14.40 -41.09 -36.33
C GLY A 220 -15.43 -40.05 -36.73
N PHE A 221 -15.07 -39.17 -37.66
CA PHE A 221 -15.88 -38.81 -38.82
C PHE A 221 -15.01 -38.01 -39.78
N TYR A 222 -14.41 -38.76 -40.70
CA TYR A 222 -14.05 -38.31 -42.02
C TYR A 222 -15.33 -38.39 -42.85
N VAL A 223 -15.88 -37.24 -43.28
CA VAL A 223 -16.41 -36.98 -44.63
C VAL A 223 -16.28 -35.48 -44.87
#